data_AF-A0A3Q1GLJ7-F1
#
_entry.id   AF-A0A3Q1GLJ7-F1
#
_cell.length_a   1.000
_cell.length_b   1.000
_cell.length_c   1.000
_cell.angle_alpha   90.00
_cell.angle_beta   90.00
_cell.angle_gamma   90.00
#
_symmetry.space_group_name_H-M   'P 1'
#
loop_
_entity.id
_entity.type
_entity.pdbx_description
1 polymer ?
#
loop_
_entity_poly.entity_id
_entity_poly.type
_entity_poly.pdbx_seq_one_letter_code
_entity_poly.pdbx_strand_id
1 'polypeptide(L)'
;MSISGCFVSLSGSFESISGCSVSISGCFVSLSGSFESLSGCFVSLSSCFESISGCFESLSGCFESLSGCFESISGCFESISGCSVSVSGCFESISGCFVSLSSCFESISGCFESISGCFLSLSSCFESISGCFESISGCFESISGCFLSLSGCFESLSGCFESFLII
;
A
#
# COMPACT_ATOMS: atom_id res chain seq x y z
N MET A 1 12.18 -50.11 -29.07
CA MET A 1 13.08 -48.96 -28.80
C MET A 1 14.47 -49.51 -28.50
N SER A 2 15.54 -48.84 -28.93
CA SER A 2 16.90 -49.23 -28.53
C SER A 2 17.17 -48.81 -27.08
N ILE A 3 17.99 -49.57 -26.34
CA ILE A 3 18.46 -49.22 -24.98
C ILE A 3 19.01 -47.79 -24.93
N SER A 4 19.70 -47.35 -25.99
CA SER A 4 20.19 -45.99 -26.17
C SER A 4 19.08 -44.93 -26.13
N GLY A 5 17.91 -45.20 -26.73
CA GLY A 5 16.77 -44.28 -26.69
C GLY A 5 16.15 -44.14 -25.30
N CYS A 6 16.13 -45.22 -24.50
CA CYS A 6 15.65 -45.19 -23.12
C CYS A 6 16.60 -44.44 -22.17
N PHE A 7 17.91 -44.48 -22.41
CA PHE A 7 18.86 -43.69 -21.61
C PHE A 7 18.73 -42.19 -21.88
N VAL A 8 18.49 -41.79 -23.13
CA VAL A 8 18.28 -40.39 -23.51
C VAL A 8 16.97 -39.83 -22.93
N SER A 9 15.90 -40.62 -22.91
CA SER A 9 14.65 -40.20 -22.25
C SER A 9 14.80 -40.09 -20.74
N LEU A 10 15.53 -41.01 -20.10
CA LEU A 10 15.82 -40.94 -18.67
C LEU A 10 16.59 -39.67 -18.31
N SER A 11 17.66 -39.35 -19.05
CA SER A 11 18.45 -38.14 -18.80
C SER A 11 17.63 -36.87 -19.00
N GLY A 12 16.81 -36.79 -20.06
CA GLY A 12 15.91 -35.66 -20.28
C GLY A 12 14.88 -35.50 -19.16
N SER A 13 14.40 -36.61 -18.59
CA SER A 13 13.47 -36.61 -17.46
C SER A 13 14.12 -36.07 -16.17
N PHE A 14 15.39 -36.39 -15.91
CA PHE A 14 16.10 -35.84 -14.76
C PHE A 14 16.37 -34.35 -14.90
N GLU A 15 16.75 -33.91 -16.11
CA GLU A 15 16.95 -32.48 -16.40
C GLU A 15 15.66 -31.68 -16.19
N SER A 16 14.53 -32.17 -16.70
CA SER A 16 13.23 -31.49 -16.53
C SER A 16 12.77 -31.45 -15.07
N ILE A 17 12.93 -32.54 -14.30
CA ILE A 17 12.65 -32.56 -12.86
C ILE A 17 13.52 -31.52 -12.14
N SER A 18 14.81 -31.46 -12.46
CA SER A 18 15.73 -30.50 -11.86
C SER A 18 15.34 -29.06 -12.19
N GLY A 19 14.98 -28.78 -13.46
CA GLY A 19 14.49 -27.47 -13.89
C GLY A 19 13.21 -27.05 -13.17
N CYS A 20 12.26 -27.98 -13.02
CA CYS A 20 11.03 -27.75 -12.25
C CYS A 20 11.34 -27.42 -10.79
N SER A 21 12.27 -28.14 -10.16
CA SER A 21 12.64 -27.89 -8.75
C SER A 21 13.24 -26.49 -8.55
N VAL A 22 14.09 -26.05 -9.48
CA VAL A 22 14.69 -24.70 -9.46
C VAL A 22 13.60 -23.65 -9.68
N SER A 23 12.73 -23.84 -10.66
CA SER A 23 11.63 -22.91 -10.95
C SER A 23 10.67 -22.75 -9.77
N ILE A 24 10.26 -23.86 -9.14
CA ILE A 24 9.41 -23.84 -7.94
C ILE A 24 10.13 -23.13 -6.78
N SER A 25 11.43 -23.39 -6.57
CA SER A 25 12.20 -22.70 -5.53
C SER A 25 12.27 -21.19 -5.76
N GLY A 26 12.45 -20.75 -7.01
CA GLY A 26 12.41 -19.35 -7.39
C GLY A 26 11.04 -18.72 -7.12
N CYS A 27 9.96 -19.44 -7.43
CA CYS A 27 8.60 -18.99 -7.11
C CYS A 27 8.39 -18.79 -5.61
N PHE A 28 8.90 -19.68 -4.75
CA PHE A 28 8.81 -19.49 -3.29
C PHE A 28 9.54 -18.24 -2.81
N VAL A 29 10.72 -17.96 -3.36
CA VAL A 29 11.46 -16.71 -3.05
C VAL A 29 10.66 -15.50 -3.51
N SER A 30 10.14 -15.50 -4.74
CA SER A 30 9.30 -14.41 -5.25
C SER A 30 8.05 -14.19 -4.41
N LEU A 31 7.33 -15.27 -4.06
CA LEU A 31 6.16 -15.22 -3.17
C LEU A 31 6.51 -14.58 -1.82
N SER A 32 7.63 -14.99 -1.21
CA SER A 32 8.06 -14.42 0.07
C SER A 32 8.29 -12.91 -0.03
N GLY A 33 8.94 -12.43 -1.10
CA GLY A 33 9.14 -11.01 -1.34
C GLY A 33 7.83 -10.26 -1.61
N SER A 34 6.87 -10.88 -2.31
CA SER A 34 5.54 -10.30 -2.51
C SER A 34 4.77 -10.16 -1.18
N PHE A 35 4.82 -11.15 -0.30
CA PHE A 35 4.16 -11.08 1.01
C PHE A 35 4.80 -10.02 1.92
N GLU A 36 6.13 -9.91 1.91
CA GLU A 36 6.83 -8.85 2.64
C GLU A 36 6.43 -7.46 2.10
N SER A 37 6.42 -7.29 0.79
CA SER A 37 5.99 -6.05 0.14
C SER A 37 4.54 -5.68 0.48
N LEU A 38 3.63 -6.65 0.46
CA LEU A 38 2.23 -6.47 0.88
C LEU A 38 2.15 -6.01 2.34
N SER A 39 2.90 -6.64 3.24
CA SER A 39 2.93 -6.25 4.65
C SER A 39 3.37 -4.80 4.83
N GLY A 40 4.41 -4.36 4.10
CA GLY A 40 4.89 -2.97 4.11
C GLY A 40 3.85 -1.99 3.56
N CYS A 41 3.10 -2.38 2.54
CA CYS A 41 1.98 -1.59 2.01
C CYS A 41 0.88 -1.43 3.05
N PHE A 42 0.50 -2.50 3.78
CA PHE A 42 -0.54 -2.41 4.82
C PHE A 42 -0.14 -1.49 5.98
N VAL A 43 1.12 -1.52 6.41
CA VAL A 43 1.63 -0.59 7.43
C VAL A 43 1.63 0.86 6.93
N SER A 44 1.99 1.08 5.66
CA SER A 44 1.94 2.41 5.04
C SER A 44 0.50 2.93 4.94
N LEU A 45 -0.44 2.08 4.53
CA LEU A 45 -1.87 2.39 4.47
C LEU A 45 -2.40 2.81 5.85
N SER A 46 -2.12 2.03 6.91
CA SER A 46 -2.58 2.35 8.26
C SER A 46 -2.03 3.69 8.76
N SER A 47 -0.75 3.96 8.49
CA SER A 47 -0.10 5.23 8.88
C SER A 47 -0.72 6.44 8.14
N CYS A 48 -1.10 6.27 6.87
CA CYS A 48 -1.80 7.30 6.11
C CYS A 48 -3.19 7.59 6.70
N PHE A 49 -3.95 6.55 7.06
CA PHE A 49 -5.28 6.73 7.67
C PHE A 49 -5.19 7.42 9.03
N GLU A 50 -4.21 7.06 9.86
CA GLU A 50 -3.96 7.74 11.14
C GLU A 50 -3.61 9.22 10.93
N SER A 51 -2.72 9.52 9.97
CA SER A 51 -2.34 10.89 9.64
C SER A 51 -3.53 11.73 9.16
N ILE A 52 -4.39 11.16 8.31
CA ILE A 52 -5.63 11.80 7.86
C ILE A 52 -6.57 12.06 9.05
N SER A 53 -6.71 11.10 9.97
CA SER A 53 -7.54 11.27 11.16
C SER A 53 -7.05 12.42 12.05
N GLY A 54 -5.74 12.51 12.29
CA GLY A 54 -5.14 13.62 13.04
C GLY A 54 -5.32 14.97 12.34
N CYS A 55 -5.29 15.00 11.00
CA CYS A 55 -5.62 16.21 10.25
C CYS A 55 -7.07 16.65 10.46
N PHE A 56 -8.03 15.72 10.50
CA PHE A 56 -9.43 16.05 10.79
C PHE A 56 -9.64 16.58 12.20
N GLU A 57 -8.94 16.04 13.20
CA GLU A 57 -8.95 16.58 14.57
C GLU A 57 -8.32 17.99 14.65
N SER A 58 -7.23 18.23 13.93
CA SER A 58 -6.62 19.56 13.84
C SER A 58 -7.58 20.56 13.18
N LEU A 59 -8.24 20.15 12.10
CA LEU A 59 -9.24 20.98 11.40
C LEU A 59 -10.42 21.33 12.32
N SER A 60 -10.94 20.38 13.10
CA SER A 60 -12.05 20.66 14.03
C SER A 60 -11.64 21.69 15.09
N GLY A 61 -10.44 21.57 15.67
CA GLY A 61 -9.89 22.56 16.60
C GLY A 61 -9.69 23.93 15.96
N CYS A 62 -9.25 23.98 14.70
CA CYS A 62 -9.14 25.24 13.96
C CYS A 62 -10.52 25.89 13.77
N PHE A 63 -11.55 25.13 13.39
CA PHE A 63 -12.91 25.66 13.23
C PHE A 63 -13.50 26.18 14.53
N GLU A 64 -13.26 25.51 15.65
CA GLU A 64 -13.67 25.99 16.98
C GLU A 64 -12.96 27.31 17.33
N SER A 65 -11.64 27.41 17.12
CA SER A 65 -10.88 28.64 17.33
C SER A 65 -11.37 29.80 16.44
N LEU A 66 -11.65 29.53 15.16
CA LEU A 66 -12.24 30.51 14.24
C LEU A 66 -13.57 31.03 14.79
N SER A 67 -14.45 30.13 15.26
CA SER A 67 -15.76 30.51 15.82
C SER A 67 -15.63 31.41 17.04
N GLY A 68 -14.72 31.09 17.97
CA GLY A 68 -14.45 31.93 19.15
C GLY A 68 -13.87 33.30 18.80
N CYS A 69 -13.03 33.38 17.76
CA CYS A 69 -12.53 34.66 17.25
C CYS A 69 -13.67 35.53 16.70
N PHE A 70 -14.60 34.95 15.95
CA PHE A 70 -15.75 35.69 15.42
C PHE A 70 -16.69 36.18 16.53
N GLU A 71 -16.95 35.36 17.55
CA GLU A 71 -17.73 35.79 18.73
C GLU A 71 -17.05 36.93 19.48
N SER A 72 -15.73 36.83 19.72
CA SER A 72 -14.94 37.87 20.40
C SER A 72 -14.98 39.20 19.64
N ILE A 73 -14.81 39.16 18.31
CA ILE A 73 -14.93 40.34 17.44
C ILE A 73 -16.34 40.94 17.55
N SER A 74 -17.39 40.12 17.51
CA SER A 74 -18.78 40.58 17.66
C SER A 74 -19.00 41.28 19.01
N GLY A 75 -18.53 40.70 20.11
CA GLY A 75 -18.61 41.30 21.44
C GLY A 75 -17.83 42.62 21.56
N CYS A 76 -16.70 42.74 20.87
CA CYS A 76 -15.95 44.00 20.78
C CYS A 76 -16.76 45.09 20.05
N PHE A 77 -17.43 44.76 18.94
CA PHE A 77 -18.30 45.69 18.23
C PHE A 77 -19.48 46.16 19.08
N GLU A 78 -20.13 45.25 19.81
CA GLU A 78 -21.19 45.61 20.77
C GLU A 78 -20.66 46.54 21.87
N SER A 79 -19.49 46.24 22.44
CA SER A 79 -18.88 47.05 23.50
C SER A 79 -18.54 48.46 23.04
N ILE A 80 -18.00 48.63 21.83
CA ILE A 80 -17.73 49.94 21.22
C ILE A 80 -19.04 50.73 21.04
N SER A 81 -20.13 50.06 20.66
CA SER A 81 -21.44 50.71 20.48
C SER A 81 -22.06 51.19 21.80
N GLY A 82 -21.77 50.52 22.92
CA GLY A 82 -22.32 50.82 24.24
C GLY A 82 -21.50 51.82 25.08
N CYS A 83 -20.20 51.97 24.85
CA CYS A 83 -19.32 52.87 25.61
C CYS A 83 -18.12 53.38 24.78
N SER A 84 -17.96 54.70 24.67
CA SER A 84 -16.86 55.32 23.90
C SER A 84 -15.49 55.27 24.59
N VAL A 85 -15.42 54.81 25.85
CA VAL A 85 -14.21 54.90 26.70
C VAL A 85 -13.32 53.64 26.62
N SER A 86 -13.82 52.52 26.09
CA SER A 86 -13.11 51.22 26.02
C SER A 86 -12.65 50.81 24.61
N VAL A 87 -12.61 51.76 23.68
CA VAL A 87 -12.41 51.50 22.24
C VAL A 87 -11.02 50.92 21.93
N SER A 88 -9.96 51.40 22.59
CA SER A 88 -8.58 50.92 22.34
C SER A 88 -8.40 49.44 22.67
N GLY A 89 -8.91 48.98 23.81
CA GLY A 89 -8.85 47.56 24.19
C GLY A 89 -9.66 46.66 23.24
N CYS A 90 -10.78 47.15 22.72
CA CYS A 90 -11.57 46.40 21.72
C CYS A 90 -10.79 46.24 20.40
N PHE A 91 -10.10 47.30 19.94
CA PHE A 91 -9.24 47.21 18.75
C PHE A 91 -8.07 46.25 18.93
N GLU A 92 -7.44 46.24 20.11
CA GLU A 92 -6.36 45.30 20.42
C GLU A 92 -6.86 43.85 20.40
N SER A 93 -8.01 43.57 21.04
CA SER A 93 -8.66 42.25 21.00
C SER A 93 -9.01 41.80 19.58
N ILE A 94 -9.59 42.69 18.77
CA ILE A 94 -9.91 42.40 17.36
C ILE A 94 -8.62 42.07 16.58
N SER A 95 -7.54 42.83 16.80
CA SER A 95 -6.25 42.56 16.15
C SER A 95 -5.68 41.19 16.54
N GLY A 96 -5.79 40.81 17.81
CA GLY A 96 -5.40 39.48 18.29
C GLY A 96 -6.24 38.38 17.63
N CYS A 97 -7.55 38.59 17.47
CA CYS A 97 -8.42 37.65 16.76
C CYS A 97 -7.99 37.49 15.29
N PHE A 98 -7.64 38.57 14.59
CA PHE A 98 -7.15 38.47 13.21
C PHE A 98 -5.84 37.67 13.09
N VAL A 99 -4.92 37.81 14.04
CA VAL A 99 -3.71 36.98 14.09
C VAL A 99 -4.10 35.52 14.28
N SER A 100 -4.96 35.19 15.25
CA SER A 100 -5.42 33.83 15.49
C SER A 100 -6.14 33.23 14.27
N LEU A 101 -7.01 33.99 13.60
CA LEU A 101 -7.68 33.58 12.37
C LEU A 101 -6.65 33.21 11.29
N SER A 102 -5.62 34.05 11.10
CA SER A 102 -4.57 33.79 10.10
C SER A 102 -3.81 32.49 10.36
N SER A 103 -3.43 32.23 11.63
CA SER A 103 -2.77 30.98 12.02
C SER A 103 -3.67 29.75 11.83
N CYS A 104 -4.99 29.88 12.06
CA CYS A 104 -5.94 28.80 11.80
C CYS A 104 -6.03 28.49 10.30
N PHE A 105 -6.09 29.50 9.42
CA PHE A 105 -6.11 29.27 7.98
C PHE A 105 -4.83 28.63 7.44
N GLU A 106 -3.67 29.00 7.99
CA GLU A 106 -2.40 28.36 7.67
C GLU A 106 -2.41 26.88 8.10
N SER A 107 -2.88 26.60 9.32
CA SER A 107 -3.00 25.24 9.84
C SER A 107 -3.95 24.38 9.01
N ILE A 108 -5.12 24.93 8.63
CA ILE A 108 -6.08 24.28 7.73
C ILE A 108 -5.42 23.94 6.38
N SER A 109 -4.66 24.87 5.82
CA SER A 109 -3.96 24.66 4.54
C SER A 109 -2.94 23.53 4.65
N GLY A 110 -2.16 23.49 5.74
CA GLY A 110 -1.21 22.41 6.02
C GLY A 110 -1.89 21.04 6.19
N CYS A 111 -3.06 20.99 6.84
CA CYS A 111 -3.85 19.75 6.93
C CYS A 111 -4.29 19.24 5.55
N PHE A 112 -4.76 20.12 4.66
CA PHE A 112 -5.14 19.73 3.29
C PHE A 112 -3.95 19.22 2.48
N GLU A 113 -2.78 19.84 2.61
CA GLU A 113 -1.56 19.38 1.95
C GLU A 113 -1.15 17.99 2.47
N SER A 114 -1.18 17.78 3.79
CA SER A 114 -0.87 16.48 4.41
C SER A 114 -1.83 15.38 3.96
N ILE A 115 -3.15 15.66 3.94
CA ILE A 115 -4.17 14.72 3.43
C ILE A 115 -3.90 14.38 1.96
N SER A 116 -3.55 15.38 1.14
CA SER A 116 -3.24 15.18 -0.28
C SER A 116 -2.02 14.27 -0.45
N GLY A 117 -0.96 14.49 0.35
CA GLY A 117 0.21 13.61 0.41
C GLY A 117 -0.15 12.17 0.78
N CYS A 118 -1.02 11.98 1.79
CA CYS A 118 -1.51 10.67 2.17
C CYS A 118 -2.26 9.97 1.03
N PHE A 119 -3.12 10.68 0.29
CA PHE A 119 -3.81 10.10 -0.87
C PHE A 119 -2.85 9.62 -1.98
N LEU A 120 -1.78 10.38 -2.24
CA LEU A 120 -0.75 9.94 -3.18
C LEU A 120 -0.06 8.66 -2.67
N SER A 121 0.34 8.61 -1.40
CA SER A 121 0.95 7.42 -0.81
C SER A 121 0.02 6.20 -0.83
N LEU A 122 -1.27 6.38 -0.53
CA LEU A 122 -2.30 5.34 -0.62
C LEU A 122 -2.37 4.78 -2.04
N SER A 123 -2.39 5.66 -3.06
CA SER A 123 -2.46 5.25 -4.46
C SER A 123 -1.27 4.38 -4.88
N SER A 124 -0.05 4.77 -4.50
CA SER A 124 1.16 3.98 -4.77
C SER A 124 1.17 2.64 -4.03
N CYS A 125 0.61 2.59 -2.82
CA CYS A 125 0.44 1.33 -2.08
C CYS A 125 -0.51 0.37 -2.82
N PHE A 126 -1.64 0.88 -3.32
CA PHE A 126 -2.59 0.04 -4.08
C PHE A 126 -1.99 -0.50 -5.39
N GLU A 127 -1.22 0.31 -6.10
CA GLU A 127 -0.49 -0.13 -7.29
C GLU A 127 0.52 -1.23 -6.94
N SER A 128 1.29 -1.05 -5.86
CA SER A 128 2.25 -2.03 -5.36
C SER A 128 1.58 -3.35 -4.95
N ILE A 129 0.42 -3.27 -4.28
CA ILE A 129 -0.41 -4.43 -3.92
C ILE A 129 -0.86 -5.19 -5.16
N SER A 130 -1.32 -4.47 -6.21
CA SER A 130 -1.71 -5.07 -7.48
C SER A 130 -0.56 -5.84 -8.13
N GLY A 131 0.63 -5.22 -8.20
CA GLY A 131 1.83 -5.88 -8.73
C GLY A 131 2.25 -7.12 -7.94
N CYS A 132 2.07 -7.10 -6.61
CA CYS A 132 2.31 -8.28 -5.78
C CYS A 132 1.33 -9.42 -6.13
N PHE A 133 0.05 -9.13 -6.33
CA PHE A 133 -0.94 -10.15 -6.72
C PHE A 133 -0.65 -10.73 -8.11
N GLU A 134 -0.22 -9.91 -9.08
CA GLU A 134 0.22 -10.41 -10.39
C GLU A 134 1.43 -11.34 -10.26
N SER A 135 2.43 -10.96 -9.46
CA SER A 135 3.62 -11.79 -9.21
C SER A 135 3.26 -13.12 -8.56
N ILE A 136 2.37 -13.11 -7.57
CA ILE A 136 1.84 -14.30 -6.91
C ILE A 136 1.13 -15.21 -7.92
N SER A 137 0.28 -14.64 -8.77
CA SER A 137 -0.44 -15.39 -9.82
C SER A 137 0.54 -16.05 -10.80
N GLY A 138 1.55 -15.31 -11.27
CA GLY A 138 2.57 -15.85 -12.17
C GLY A 138 3.39 -16.98 -11.53
N CYS A 139 3.67 -16.89 -10.22
CA CYS A 139 4.31 -17.98 -9.49
C CYS A 139 3.43 -19.25 -9.47
N PHE A 140 2.12 -19.11 -9.20
CA PHE A 140 1.21 -20.26 -9.23
C PHE A 140 1.09 -20.89 -10.62
N GLU A 141 1.04 -20.08 -11.68
CA GLU A 141 1.06 -20.58 -13.06
C GLU A 141 2.35 -21.34 -13.36
N SER A 142 3.51 -20.79 -12.99
CA SER A 142 4.81 -21.44 -13.19
C SER A 142 4.92 -22.78 -12.45
N ILE A 143 4.47 -22.83 -11.20
CA ILE A 143 4.40 -24.06 -10.40
C ILE A 143 3.47 -25.08 -11.06
N SER A 144 2.30 -24.65 -11.56
CA SER A 144 1.36 -25.54 -12.26
C SER A 144 1.96 -26.13 -13.55
N GLY A 145 2.69 -25.31 -14.32
CA GLY A 145 3.41 -25.76 -15.51
C GLY A 145 4.53 -26.75 -15.19
N CYS A 146 5.21 -26.58 -14.05
CA CYS A 146 6.17 -27.55 -13.56
C CYS A 146 5.50 -28.89 -13.24
N PHE A 147 4.35 -28.90 -12.56
CA PHE A 147 3.62 -30.13 -12.26
C PHE A 147 3.16 -30.88 -13.53
N LEU A 148 2.69 -30.16 -14.55
CA LEU A 148 2.34 -30.75 -15.85
C LEU A 148 3.56 -31.33 -16.58
N SER A 149 4.71 -30.65 -16.50
CA SER A 149 5.96 -31.13 -17.08
C SER A 149 6.43 -32.40 -16.39
N LEU A 150 6.38 -32.41 -15.06
CA LEU A 150 6.68 -33.57 -14.20
C LEU A 150 5.79 -34.77 -14.54
N SER A 151 4.47 -34.58 -14.70
CA SER A 151 3.57 -35.69 -15.06
C SER A 151 3.92 -36.30 -16.42
N GLY A 152 4.24 -35.47 -17.42
CA GLY A 152 4.69 -35.97 -18.72
C GLY A 152 6.01 -36.74 -18.65
N CYS A 153 6.92 -36.30 -17.78
CA CYS A 153 8.18 -37.04 -17.54
C CYS A 153 7.92 -38.40 -16.91
N PHE A 154 7.03 -38.50 -15.92
CA PHE A 154 6.66 -39.77 -15.29
C PHE A 154 5.99 -40.74 -16.29
N GLU A 155 5.12 -40.26 -17.18
CA GLU A 155 4.54 -41.09 -18.25
C GLU A 155 5.60 -41.59 -19.24
N SER A 156 6.55 -40.73 -19.62
CA SER A 156 7.64 -41.12 -20.52
C SER A 156 8.56 -42.18 -19.88
N LEU A 157 8.83 -42.06 -18.58
CA LEU A 157 9.58 -43.01 -17.79
C LEU A 157 8.85 -44.36 -17.71
N SER A 158 7.55 -44.37 -17.39
CA SER A 158 6.77 -45.61 -17.33
C SER A 158 6.75 -46.34 -18.66
N GLY A 159 6.59 -45.62 -19.78
CA GLY A 159 6.65 -46.23 -21.12
C GLY A 159 8.02 -46.83 -21.46
N CYS A 160 9.11 -46.22 -20.99
CA CYS A 160 10.45 -46.78 -21.13
C CYS A 160 10.65 -48.06 -20.31
N PHE A 161 10.18 -48.10 -19.06
CA PHE A 161 10.25 -49.28 -18.21
C PHE A 161 9.44 -50.45 -18.78
N GLU A 162 8.23 -50.19 -19.26
CA GLU A 162 7.37 -51.22 -19.87
C GLU A 162 7.99 -51.79 -21.15
N SER A 163 8.60 -50.92 -21.97
CA SER A 163 9.36 -51.32 -23.16
C SER A 163 10.60 -52.17 -22.83
N PHE A 164 11.20 -51.97 -21.66
CA PHE A 164 12.38 -52.71 -21.20
C PHE A 164 12.02 -54.10 -20.64
N LEU A 165 10.83 -54.25 -20.05
CA LEU A 165 10.34 -55.49 -19.45
C LEU A 165 9.83 -56.49 -20.51
N ILE A 166 9.51 -56.01 -21.72
CA ILE A 166 9.02 -56.83 -22.85
C ILE A 166 10.19 -57.41 -23.69
N ILE A 167 11.44 -57.00 -23.42
CA ILE A 167 12.67 -57.53 -24.03
C ILE A 167 13.27 -58.62 -23.13
#